data_AF-A0A3C0IQ21-F1
#
_entry.id   AF-A0A3C0IQ21-F1
#
_cell.length_a   1.000
_cell.length_b   1.000
_cell.length_c   1.000
_cell.angle_alpha   90.00
_cell.angle_beta   90.00
_cell.angle_gamma   90.00
#
_symmetry.space_group_name_H-M   'P 1'
#
loop_
_entity.id
_entity.type
_entity.pdbx_description
1 polymer ?
#
loop_
_entity_poly.entity_id
_entity_poly.type
_entity_poly.pdbx_seq_one_letter_code
_entity_poly.pdbx_strand_id
1 'polypeptide(L)'
;GDNYNFGKIPFGKAVTYDVEIKNISKDTIKIENVQAGCGCTTPEWKPGPYAPGETFKVKVGFNGATKGAFSKVVTMYFSGGLSKVITFSGETYDVPADAAPAGPAQKMKPAGTK
;
A
#
# COMPACT_ATOMS: atom_id res chain seq x y z
N GLY A 1 -11.50 -6.73 -3.23
CA GLY A 1 -10.44 -5.90 -2.65
C GLY A 1 -9.53 -5.48 -3.77
N ASP A 2 -9.00 -4.26 -3.72
CA ASP A 2 -8.08 -3.78 -4.75
C ASP A 2 -6.74 -4.53 -4.60
N ASN A 3 -6.19 -4.99 -5.72
CA ASN A 3 -4.92 -5.73 -5.73
C ASN A 3 -3.85 -4.92 -6.44
N TYR A 4 -2.69 -4.78 -5.79
CA TYR A 4 -1.57 -4.02 -6.29
C TYR A 4 -0.33 -4.89 -6.39
N ASN A 5 0.21 -5.05 -7.61
CA ASN A 5 1.45 -5.80 -7.82
C ASN A 5 2.64 -4.84 -7.87
N PHE A 6 3.55 -4.99 -6.93
CA PHE A 6 4.76 -4.19 -6.76
C PHE A 6 5.91 -4.69 -7.64
N GLY A 7 5.73 -5.84 -8.30
CA GLY A 7 6.74 -6.49 -9.11
C GLY A 7 7.87 -7.04 -8.26
N LYS A 8 9.09 -6.85 -8.74
CA LYS A 8 10.31 -7.33 -8.09
C LYS A 8 10.95 -6.21 -7.29
N ILE A 9 11.25 -6.50 -6.02
CA ILE A 9 11.95 -5.55 -5.14
C ILE A 9 13.17 -6.20 -4.50
N PRO A 10 14.19 -5.43 -4.10
CA PRO A 10 15.38 -6.00 -3.50
C PRO A 10 15.08 -6.55 -2.10
N PHE A 11 15.52 -7.78 -1.80
CA PHE A 11 15.35 -8.38 -0.47
C PHE A 11 16.04 -7.53 0.61
N GLY A 12 15.36 -7.33 1.74
CA GLY A 12 15.86 -6.54 2.87
C GLY A 12 15.94 -5.03 2.62
N LYS A 13 15.43 -4.52 1.49
CA LYS A 13 15.34 -3.09 1.22
C LYS A 13 13.91 -2.60 1.44
N ALA A 14 13.79 -1.54 2.24
CA ALA A 14 12.51 -0.89 2.46
C ALA A 14 12.05 -0.17 1.18
N VAL A 15 10.76 -0.29 0.90
CA VAL A 15 10.09 0.35 -0.24
C VAL A 15 8.78 0.97 0.24
N THR A 16 8.33 2.02 -0.42
CA THR A 16 7.09 2.74 -0.09
C THR A 16 6.22 2.89 -1.33
N TYR A 17 4.92 2.72 -1.17
CA TYR A 17 3.95 2.81 -2.24
C TYR A 17 2.79 3.72 -1.86
N ASP A 18 2.51 4.72 -2.68
CA ASP A 18 1.29 5.53 -2.55
C ASP A 18 0.12 4.79 -3.17
N VAL A 19 -0.88 4.45 -2.34
CA VAL A 19 -2.16 3.90 -2.77
C VAL A 19 -3.15 5.04 -2.89
N GLU A 20 -3.71 5.23 -4.08
CA GLU A 20 -4.74 6.24 -4.33
C GLU A 20 -6.13 5.67 -4.01
N ILE A 21 -6.86 6.36 -3.15
CA ILE A 21 -8.20 5.99 -2.67
C ILE A 21 -9.16 7.13 -2.99
N LYS A 22 -10.33 6.78 -3.52
CA LYS A 22 -11.42 7.73 -3.77
C LYS A 22 -12.56 7.50 -2.80
N ASN A 23 -13.08 8.57 -2.19
CA ASN A 23 -14.34 8.51 -1.46
C ASN A 23 -15.49 8.33 -2.46
N ILE A 24 -16.04 7.11 -2.53
CA ILE A 24 -17.18 6.77 -3.38
C ILE A 24 -18.53 6.84 -2.65
N SER A 25 -18.51 7.23 -1.36
CA SER A 25 -19.74 7.40 -0.58
C SER A 25 -20.39 8.76 -0.85
N LYS A 26 -21.59 8.96 -0.31
CA LYS A 26 -22.34 10.22 -0.41
C LYS A 26 -21.98 11.23 0.68
N ASP A 27 -21.25 10.79 1.70
CA ASP A 27 -20.90 11.59 2.86
C ASP A 27 -19.40 11.93 2.89
N THR A 28 -19.04 12.96 3.63
CA THR A 28 -17.63 13.21 3.94
C THR A 28 -17.12 12.14 4.89
N ILE A 29 -16.01 11.50 4.55
CA ILE A 29 -15.41 10.44 5.37
C ILE A 29 -14.09 10.89 5.99
N LYS A 30 -13.69 10.24 7.07
CA LYS A 30 -12.35 10.30 7.66
C LYS A 30 -11.75 8.91 7.71
N ILE A 31 -10.42 8.80 7.63
CA ILE A 31 -9.72 7.55 7.95
C ILE A 31 -9.54 7.50 9.47
N GLU A 32 -10.17 6.52 10.11
CA GLU A 32 -10.08 6.32 11.56
C GLU A 32 -8.87 5.45 11.91
N ASN A 33 -8.58 4.44 11.07
CA ASN A 33 -7.44 3.56 11.28
C ASN A 33 -6.97 2.93 9.96
N VAL A 34 -5.68 2.62 9.87
CA VAL A 34 -5.12 1.78 8.81
C VAL A 34 -4.32 0.66 9.45
N GLN A 35 -4.84 -0.56 9.34
CA GLN A 35 -4.29 -1.75 9.96
C GLN A 35 -3.50 -2.58 8.95
N ALA A 36 -2.23 -2.79 9.23
CA ALA A 36 -1.40 -3.74 8.50
C ALA A 36 -1.65 -5.18 8.97
N GLY A 37 -1.65 -6.14 8.04
CA GLY A 37 -1.76 -7.57 8.36
C GLY A 37 -0.48 -8.21 8.93
N CYS A 38 0.68 -7.54 8.82
CA CYS A 38 1.96 -7.98 9.40
C CYS A 38 2.74 -6.78 9.96
N GLY A 39 3.64 -7.02 10.91
CA GLY A 39 4.61 -6.01 11.39
C GLY A 39 5.67 -5.60 10.35
N CYS A 40 5.68 -6.24 9.18
CA CYS A 40 6.56 -5.91 8.06
C CYS A 40 6.06 -4.76 7.18
N THR A 41 4.85 -4.26 7.46
CA THR A 41 4.17 -3.22 6.70
C THR A 41 3.86 -2.03 7.61
N THR A 42 4.11 -0.83 7.12
CA THR A 42 3.90 0.42 7.88
C THR A 42 3.04 1.38 7.07
N PRO A 43 1.77 1.58 7.44
CA PRO A 43 0.91 2.56 6.79
C PRO A 43 1.20 3.99 7.30
N GLU A 44 1.16 4.96 6.39
CA GLU A 44 1.14 6.39 6.68
C GLU A 44 -0.05 7.02 5.93
N TRP A 45 -0.89 7.79 6.62
CA TRP A 45 -2.07 8.40 6.02
C TRP A 45 -2.36 9.76 6.65
N LYS A 46 -3.19 10.56 5.98
CA LYS A 46 -3.83 11.72 6.59
C LYS A 46 -5.26 11.31 6.99
N PRO A 47 -5.76 11.69 8.18
CA PRO A 47 -7.12 11.31 8.59
C PRO A 47 -8.26 11.92 7.75
N GLY A 48 -8.01 12.92 6.92
CA GLY A 48 -9.05 13.69 6.21
C GLY A 48 -9.45 14.97 6.98
N PRO A 49 -10.63 15.54 6.73
CA PRO A 49 -11.80 14.96 6.02
C PRO A 49 -11.58 14.78 4.52
N TYR A 50 -12.39 13.90 3.92
CA TYR A 50 -12.43 13.61 2.48
C TYR A 50 -13.85 13.68 1.94
N ALA A 51 -14.13 14.64 1.07
CA ALA A 51 -15.46 14.88 0.51
C ALA A 51 -15.89 13.78 -0.47
N PRO A 52 -17.20 13.64 -0.77
CA PRO A 52 -17.68 12.75 -1.83
C PRO A 52 -16.97 13.01 -3.16
N GLY A 53 -16.40 11.95 -3.74
CA GLY A 53 -15.64 12.03 -4.98
C GLY A 53 -14.18 12.49 -4.82
N GLU A 54 -13.75 12.92 -3.63
CA GLU A 54 -12.37 13.30 -3.38
C GLU A 54 -11.44 12.09 -3.41
N THR A 55 -10.26 12.29 -3.99
CA THR A 55 -9.20 11.31 -4.06
C THR A 55 -8.06 11.71 -3.12
N PHE A 56 -7.59 10.75 -2.33
CA PHE A 56 -6.50 10.93 -1.37
C PHE A 56 -5.54 9.73 -1.40
N LYS A 57 -4.40 9.87 -0.73
CA LYS A 57 -3.34 8.87 -0.72
C LYS A 57 -3.14 8.26 0.66
N VAL A 58 -2.91 6.95 0.67
CA VAL A 58 -2.40 6.20 1.81
C VAL A 58 -1.06 5.60 1.38
N LYS A 59 0.02 5.96 2.07
CA LYS A 59 1.34 5.39 1.80
C LYS A 59 1.50 4.10 2.57
N VAL A 60 1.97 3.05 1.89
CA VAL A 60 2.25 1.73 2.45
C VAL A 60 3.75 1.48 2.34
N GLY A 61 4.44 1.48 3.47
CA GLY A 61 5.81 1.02 3.60
C GLY A 61 5.87 -0.49 3.75
N PHE A 62 6.83 -1.14 3.09
CA PHE A 62 7.17 -2.54 3.27
C PHE A 62 8.68 -2.67 3.46
N ASN A 63 9.11 -3.35 4.51
CA ASN A 63 10.54 -3.42 4.87
C ASN A 63 11.36 -4.43 4.05
N GLY A 64 10.74 -5.15 3.11
CA GLY A 64 11.45 -6.12 2.25
C GLY A 64 11.85 -7.42 2.95
N ALA A 65 11.35 -7.69 4.17
CA ALA A 65 11.80 -8.83 4.98
C ALA A 65 11.24 -10.20 4.55
N THR A 66 10.37 -10.28 3.54
CA THR A 66 9.85 -11.57 3.04
C THR A 66 10.69 -12.04 1.86
N LYS A 67 11.38 -13.18 1.98
CA LYS A 67 12.16 -13.77 0.87
C LYS A 67 11.24 -14.39 -0.18
N GLY A 68 11.49 -14.14 -1.46
CA GLY A 68 10.69 -14.64 -2.57
C GLY A 68 9.32 -13.94 -2.67
N ALA A 69 8.31 -14.67 -3.17
CA ALA A 69 6.98 -14.13 -3.37
C ALA A 69 6.31 -13.70 -2.05
N PHE A 70 5.62 -12.57 -2.08
CA PHE A 70 4.84 -12.08 -0.96
C PHE A 70 3.45 -11.61 -1.40
N SER A 71 2.49 -11.74 -0.49
CA SER A 71 1.17 -11.14 -0.57
C SER A 71 0.78 -10.66 0.83
N LYS A 72 0.45 -9.38 0.96
CA LYS A 72 0.17 -8.70 2.21
C LYS A 72 -1.13 -7.94 2.10
N VAL A 73 -1.78 -7.74 3.24
CA VAL A 73 -3.08 -7.08 3.32
C VAL A 73 -2.97 -5.83 4.19
N VAL A 74 -3.67 -4.77 3.79
CA VAL A 74 -3.91 -3.57 4.59
C VAL A 74 -5.41 -3.30 4.61
N THR A 75 -5.95 -3.11 5.81
CA THR A 75 -7.36 -2.77 6.02
C THR A 75 -7.45 -1.32 6.49
N MET A 76 -8.20 -0.51 5.75
CA MET A 76 -8.53 0.87 6.11
C MET A 76 -9.93 0.91 6.71
N TYR A 77 -10.08 1.57 7.85
CA TYR A 77 -11.35 1.84 8.51
C TYR A 77 -11.66 3.32 8.39
N PHE A 78 -12.88 3.62 7.99
CA PHE A 78 -13.36 4.98 7.81
C PHE A 78 -14.58 5.24 8.70
N SER A 79 -14.82 6.52 8.97
CA SER A 79 -16.00 6.97 9.70
C SER A 79 -17.30 6.44 9.10
N GLY A 80 -18.29 6.19 9.95
CA GLY A 80 -19.58 5.60 9.52
C GLY A 80 -19.54 4.08 9.36
N GLY A 81 -18.52 3.41 9.92
CA GLY A 81 -18.41 1.94 9.90
C GLY A 81 -17.98 1.36 8.54
N LEU A 82 -17.46 2.20 7.64
CA LEU A 82 -16.99 1.78 6.33
C LEU A 82 -15.58 1.18 6.46
N SER A 83 -15.27 0.17 5.66
CA SER A 83 -13.90 -0.36 5.57
C SER A 83 -13.52 -0.73 4.14
N LYS A 84 -12.23 -0.70 3.86
CA LYS A 84 -11.66 -1.10 2.58
C LYS A 84 -10.43 -1.96 2.80
N VAL A 85 -10.42 -3.13 2.20
CA VAL A 85 -9.26 -4.04 2.21
C VAL A 85 -8.54 -3.92 0.88
N ILE A 86 -7.23 -3.69 0.95
CA ILE A 86 -6.33 -3.77 -0.18
C ILE A 86 -5.33 -4.90 0.03
N THR A 87 -4.96 -5.54 -1.07
CA THR A 87 -3.89 -6.53 -1.10
C THR A 87 -2.76 -5.97 -1.93
N PHE A 88 -1.54 -6.21 -1.48
CA PHE A 88 -0.37 -5.97 -2.29
C PHE A 88 0.54 -7.18 -2.37
N SER A 89 1.11 -7.41 -3.55
CA SER A 89 1.93 -8.58 -3.84
C SER A 89 3.17 -8.22 -4.62
N GLY A 90 4.13 -9.13 -4.63
CA GLY A 90 5.38 -8.99 -5.37
C GLY A 90 6.32 -10.14 -5.09
N GLU A 91 7.59 -9.96 -5.43
CA GLU A 91 8.65 -10.93 -5.20
C GLU A 91 9.92 -10.19 -4.78
N THR A 92 10.57 -10.63 -3.70
CA THR A 92 11.91 -10.14 -3.40
C THR A 92 12.96 -10.94 -4.14
N TYR A 93 14.01 -10.27 -4.64
CA TYR A 93 15.17 -10.90 -5.23
C TYR A 93 16.43 -10.63 -4.42
N ASP A 94 17.34 -11.60 -4.40
CA ASP A 94 18.64 -11.45 -3.75
C ASP A 94 19.43 -10.37 -4.49
N VAL A 95 19.93 -9.38 -3.74
CA VAL A 95 20.77 -8.31 -4.28
C VAL A 95 22.22 -8.78 -4.19
N PRO A 96 22.95 -8.90 -5.32
CA PRO A 96 24.38 -9.15 -5.27
C PRO A 96 25.06 -8.06 -4.42
N ALA A 97 26.04 -8.45 -3.60
CA ALA A 97 26.69 -7.54 -2.64
C ALA A 97 27.32 -6.28 -3.27
N ASP A 98 27.59 -6.30 -4.59
CA ASP A 98 28.18 -5.19 -5.35
C ASP A 98 27.18 -4.32 -6.14
N ALA A 99 25.86 -4.54 -6.02
CA ALA A 99 24.89 -3.70 -6.73
C ALA A 99 24.73 -2.32 -6.05
N ALA A 100 25.09 -1.25 -6.77
CA ALA A 100 24.87 0.14 -6.36
C ALA A 100 23.40 0.39 -5.92
N PRO A 101 23.15 1.29 -4.95
CA PRO A 101 21.81 1.48 -4.39
C PRO A 101 20.80 1.96 -5.44
N ALA A 102 19.73 1.18 -5.63
CA ALA A 102 18.60 1.56 -6.46
C ALA A 102 17.87 2.77 -5.85
N GLY A 103 17.66 3.81 -6.67
CA GLY A 103 17.02 5.09 -6.29
C GLY A 103 15.54 4.97 -5.89
N PRO A 104 14.91 6.10 -5.49
CA PRO A 104 13.69 6.08 -4.69
C PRO A 104 12.39 5.85 -5.49
N ALA A 105 11.40 5.28 -4.78
CA ALA A 105 9.96 5.27 -5.02
C ALA A 105 9.46 4.91 -6.43
N GLN A 106 9.10 3.63 -6.62
CA GLN A 106 8.38 3.17 -7.82
C GLN A 106 6.88 3.43 -7.69
N LYS A 107 6.30 4.13 -8.67
CA LYS A 107 4.86 4.32 -8.80
C LYS A 107 4.18 3.00 -9.16
N MET A 108 3.14 2.67 -8.42
CA MET A 108 2.39 1.45 -8.57
C MET A 108 1.37 1.56 -9.70
N LYS A 109 1.22 0.50 -10.50
CA LYS A 109 0.13 0.39 -11.46
C LYS A 109 -1.02 -0.39 -10.81
N PRO A 110 -2.27 0.11 -10.84
CA PRO A 110 -3.43 -0.70 -10.45
C PRO A 110 -3.49 -1.93 -11.37
N ALA A 111 -3.70 -3.11 -10.80
CA ALA A 111 -3.99 -4.30 -11.61
C ALA A 111 -5.35 -4.09 -12.27
N GLY A 112 -5.36 -4.05 -13.61
CA GLY A 112 -6.55 -3.77 -14.40
C GLY A 112 -7.70 -4.70 -14.05
N THR A 113 -8.82 -4.11 -13.68
CA THR A 113 -10.12 -4.76 -13.59
C THR A 113 -10.53 -5.19 -14.99
N LYS A 114 -10.82 -6.48 -15.19
CA LYS A 114 -11.68 -6.92 -16.30
C LYS A 114 -13.14 -6.71 -15.91
#